data_AF-A0A133UBQ5-F1
#
_entry.id   AF-A0A133UBQ5-F1
#
_cell.length_a   1.000
_cell.length_b   1.000
_cell.length_c   1.000
_cell.angle_alpha   90.00
_cell.angle_beta   90.00
_cell.angle_gamma   90.00
#
_symmetry.space_group_name_H-M   'P 1'
#
loop_
_entity.id
_entity.type
_entity.pdbx_description
1 polymer ?
#
loop_
_entity_poly.entity_id
_entity_poly.type
_entity_poly.pdbx_seq_one_letter_code
_entity_poly.pdbx_strand_id
1 'polypeptide(L)'
;MGHSDVDWIAEKASELLMDKVEEAPLDEEDINLAFEIFAEPRLKKISDSFSDKSEYTEAANKIRVKLHEVAKELNEEHWGEKQ
;
A
#
# COMPACT_ATOMS: atom_id res chain seq x y z
N MET A 1 0.13 15.97 -12.11
CA MET A 1 1.36 15.54 -11.41
C MET A 1 1.08 14.58 -10.26
N GLY A 2 -0.10 14.56 -9.62
CA GLY A 2 -0.36 13.67 -8.47
C GLY A 2 -0.42 12.16 -8.75
N HIS A 3 -0.69 11.73 -10.00
CA HIS A 3 -0.84 10.30 -10.29
C HIS A 3 0.46 9.50 -10.14
N SER A 4 1.61 10.08 -10.52
CA SER A 4 2.92 9.43 -10.36
C SER A 4 3.36 9.34 -8.91
N ASP A 5 2.98 10.31 -8.07
CA ASP A 5 3.34 10.31 -6.66
C ASP A 5 2.56 9.26 -5.88
N VAL A 6 1.26 9.10 -6.19
CA VAL A 6 0.41 8.06 -5.58
C VAL A 6 0.92 6.66 -5.93
N ASP A 7 1.27 6.43 -7.19
CA ASP A 7 1.81 5.15 -7.64
C ASP A 7 3.16 4.85 -6.97
N TRP A 8 4.06 5.83 -6.90
CA TRP A 8 5.32 5.71 -6.17
C TRP A 8 5.14 5.45 -4.66
N ILE A 9 4.16 6.12 -4.02
CA ILE A 9 3.83 5.88 -2.61
C ILE A 9 3.34 4.44 -2.41
N ALA A 10 2.50 3.93 -3.31
CA ALA A 10 2.03 2.56 -3.25
C ALA A 10 3.18 1.55 -3.37
N GLU A 11 4.04 1.71 -4.39
CA GLU A 11 5.22 0.86 -4.59
C GLU A 11 6.12 0.83 -3.34
N LYS A 12 6.38 1.99 -2.74
CA LYS A 12 7.23 2.07 -1.56
C LYS A 12 6.59 1.56 -0.27
N ALA A 13 5.28 1.69 -0.12
CA ALA A 13 4.57 1.05 0.99
C ALA A 13 4.57 -0.48 0.84
N SER A 14 4.48 -1.00 -0.39
CA SER A 14 4.57 -2.43 -0.68
C SER A 14 5.93 -3.04 -0.31
N GLU A 15 7.02 -2.26 -0.33
CA GLU A 15 8.34 -2.74 0.12
C GLU A 15 8.33 -3.21 1.59
N LEU A 16 7.53 -2.58 2.46
CA LEU A 16 7.40 -3.00 3.86
C LEU A 16 6.74 -4.38 4.01
N LEU A 17 5.87 -4.75 3.08
CA LEU A 17 5.19 -6.03 3.08
C LEU A 17 6.12 -7.16 2.63
N MET A 18 7.09 -6.86 1.75
CA MET A 18 8.08 -7.85 1.28
C MET A 18 8.99 -8.33 2.40
N ASP A 19 9.43 -7.45 3.30
CA ASP A 19 10.23 -7.85 4.45
C ASP A 19 9.39 -8.65 5.47
N LYS A 20 8.11 -8.28 5.62
CA LYS A 20 7.23 -8.87 6.63
C LYS A 20 6.75 -10.28 6.27
N VAL A 21 6.49 -10.53 4.98
CA VAL A 21 5.98 -11.82 4.51
C VAL A 21 6.99 -12.96 4.72
N GLU A 22 8.29 -12.66 4.87
CA GLU A 22 9.30 -13.68 5.19
C GLU A 22 9.11 -14.29 6.59
N GLU A 23 8.48 -13.56 7.52
CA GLU A 23 8.27 -14.02 8.90
C GLU A 23 6.97 -14.81 9.07
N ALA A 24 5.90 -14.38 8.40
CA ALA A 24 4.57 -14.97 8.47
C ALA A 24 3.69 -14.51 7.30
N PRO A 25 2.56 -15.19 7.00
CA PRO A 25 1.57 -14.68 6.07
C PRO A 25 1.05 -13.31 6.51
N LEU A 26 0.98 -12.37 5.56
CA LEU A 26 0.50 -11.01 5.76
C LEU A 26 -1.00 -11.00 6.01
N ASP A 27 -1.42 -10.23 7.00
CA ASP A 27 -2.83 -10.01 7.32
C ASP A 27 -3.28 -8.56 7.10
N GLU A 28 -4.52 -8.28 7.50
CA GLU A 28 -5.12 -6.95 7.38
C GLU A 28 -4.39 -5.90 8.24
N GLU A 29 -3.85 -6.29 9.39
CA GLU A 29 -3.13 -5.37 10.28
C GLU A 29 -1.79 -4.97 9.66
N ASP A 30 -1.07 -5.91 9.04
CA ASP A 30 0.17 -5.62 8.32
C ASP A 30 -0.05 -4.63 7.15
N ILE A 31 -1.13 -4.82 6.38
CA ILE A 31 -1.50 -3.94 5.26
C ILE A 31 -1.82 -2.53 5.77
N ASN A 32 -2.63 -2.43 6.82
CA ASN A 32 -2.96 -1.14 7.42
C ASN A 32 -1.73 -0.45 8.01
N LEU A 33 -0.82 -1.21 8.64
CA LEU A 33 0.41 -0.66 9.19
C LEU A 33 1.34 -0.11 8.10
N ALA A 34 1.51 -0.82 6.98
CA ALA A 34 2.27 -0.34 5.83
C ALA A 34 1.69 0.97 5.27
N PHE A 35 0.37 1.06 5.21
CA PHE A 35 -0.31 2.29 4.82
C PHE A 35 -0.07 3.43 5.82
N GLU A 36 -0.30 3.21 7.11
CA GLU A 36 -0.20 4.24 8.15
C GLU A 36 1.24 4.75 8.36
N ILE A 37 2.23 3.86 8.33
CA ILE A 37 3.63 4.24 8.55
C ILE A 37 4.20 4.96 7.33
N PHE A 38 3.91 4.47 6.12
CA PHE A 38 4.57 4.98 4.92
C PHE A 38 3.68 5.87 4.07
N ALA A 39 2.49 5.37 3.70
CA ALA A 39 1.66 5.99 2.69
C ALA A 39 0.92 7.22 3.20
N GLU A 40 0.22 7.12 4.32
CA GLU A 40 -0.60 8.22 4.86
C GLU A 40 0.20 9.50 5.10
N PRO A 41 1.40 9.48 5.74
CA PRO A 41 2.16 10.71 5.96
C PRO A 41 2.61 11.37 4.67
N ARG A 42 2.84 10.59 3.61
CA ARG A 42 3.27 11.10 2.29
C ARG A 42 2.10 11.61 1.48
N LEU A 43 0.98 10.89 1.51
CA LEU A 43 -0.27 11.33 0.89
C LEU A 43 -0.72 12.67 1.49
N LYS A 44 -0.59 12.82 2.81
CA LYS A 44 -0.86 14.07 3.52
C LYS A 44 0.09 15.20 3.14
N LYS A 45 1.37 14.91 2.81
CA LYS A 45 2.32 15.94 2.35
C LYS A 45 1.99 16.47 0.95
N ILE A 46 1.38 15.65 0.12
CA ILE A 46 0.91 16.04 -1.21
C ILE A 46 -0.57 16.41 -1.23
N SER A 47 -1.19 16.64 -0.05
CA SER A 47 -2.62 16.91 0.04
C SER A 47 -3.06 18.12 -0.77
N ASP A 48 -2.20 19.14 -0.84
CA ASP A 48 -2.44 20.39 -1.55
C ASP A 48 -2.41 20.23 -3.08
N SER A 49 -1.91 19.09 -3.57
CA SER A 49 -1.92 18.73 -5.00
C SER A 49 -3.25 18.15 -5.45
N PHE A 50 -4.17 17.83 -4.54
CA PHE A 50 -5.51 17.33 -4.85
C PHE A 50 -6.52 18.49 -4.89
N SER A 51 -7.47 18.39 -5.79
CA SER A 51 -8.50 19.42 -6.03
C SER A 51 -9.52 19.47 -4.89
N ASP A 52 -9.81 18.30 -4.30
CA ASP A 52 -10.78 18.16 -3.22
C ASP A 52 -10.53 16.90 -2.37
N LYS A 53 -11.37 16.74 -1.34
CA LYS A 53 -11.31 15.60 -0.42
C LYS A 53 -11.65 14.26 -1.10
N SER A 54 -12.46 14.27 -2.15
CA SER A 54 -12.80 13.05 -2.91
C SER A 54 -11.56 12.53 -3.61
N GLU A 55 -10.81 13.38 -4.29
CA GLU A 55 -9.58 13.00 -5.00
C GLU A 55 -8.51 12.46 -4.02
N TYR A 56 -8.36 13.09 -2.85
CA TYR A 56 -7.50 12.56 -1.78
C TYR A 56 -7.97 11.16 -1.31
N THR A 57 -9.27 10.98 -1.12
CA THR A 57 -9.85 9.71 -0.66
C THR A 57 -9.69 8.61 -1.71
N GLU A 58 -9.88 8.93 -2.98
CA GLU A 58 -9.63 8.02 -4.10
C GLU A 58 -8.16 7.61 -4.16
N ALA A 59 -7.23 8.55 -3.99
CA ALA A 59 -5.80 8.26 -3.93
C ALA A 59 -5.44 7.34 -2.75
N ALA A 60 -5.99 7.59 -1.56
CA ALA A 60 -5.80 6.74 -0.39
C ALA A 60 -6.33 5.32 -0.62
N ASN A 61 -7.54 5.20 -1.18
CA ASN A 61 -8.15 3.90 -1.49
C ASN A 61 -7.35 3.14 -2.56
N LYS A 62 -6.84 3.84 -3.59
CA LYS A 62 -6.00 3.23 -4.62
C LYS A 62 -4.75 2.59 -4.03
N ILE A 63 -4.08 3.27 -3.10
CA ILE A 63 -2.90 2.73 -2.40
C ILE A 63 -3.29 1.49 -1.60
N ARG A 64 -4.39 1.53 -0.84
CA ARG A 64 -4.86 0.39 -0.04
C ARG A 64 -5.16 -0.82 -0.92
N VAL A 65 -5.92 -0.63 -2.00
CA VAL A 65 -6.20 -1.71 -2.97
C VAL A 65 -4.91 -2.32 -3.49
N LYS A 66 -3.92 -1.48 -3.85
CA LYS A 66 -2.64 -1.99 -4.33
C LYS A 66 -1.88 -2.79 -3.26
N LEU A 67 -1.91 -2.35 -2.01
CA LEU A 67 -1.29 -3.08 -0.90
C LEU A 67 -1.96 -4.43 -0.66
N HIS A 68 -3.29 -4.52 -0.76
CA HIS A 68 -4.00 -5.81 -0.69
C HIS A 68 -3.62 -6.75 -1.82
N GLU A 69 -3.55 -6.25 -3.07
CA GLU A 69 -3.14 -7.04 -4.22
C GLU A 69 -1.74 -7.62 -4.00
N VAL A 70 -0.78 -6.77 -3.60
CA VAL A 70 0.59 -7.19 -3.33
C VAL A 70 0.67 -8.15 -2.15
N ALA A 71 -0.04 -7.90 -1.06
CA ALA A 71 -0.04 -8.81 0.10
C ALA A 71 -0.57 -10.20 -0.27
N LYS A 72 -1.61 -10.26 -1.10
CA LYS A 72 -2.16 -11.51 -1.60
C LYS A 72 -1.14 -12.25 -2.49
N GLU A 73 -0.53 -11.57 -3.46
CA GLU A 73 0.50 -12.13 -4.34
C GLU A 73 1.68 -12.67 -3.51
N LEU A 74 2.20 -11.87 -2.58
CA LEU A 74 3.30 -12.26 -1.70
C LEU A 74 2.95 -13.47 -0.82
N ASN A 75 1.74 -13.52 -0.27
CA ASN A 75 1.28 -14.66 0.52
C ASN A 75 1.19 -15.93 -0.33
N GLU A 76 0.67 -15.84 -1.55
CA GLU A 76 0.61 -16.96 -2.49
C GLU A 76 2.01 -17.44 -2.90
N GLU A 77 2.96 -16.51 -3.12
CA GLU A 77 4.35 -16.84 -3.51
C GLU A 77 5.17 -17.47 -2.37
N HIS A 78 5.04 -16.97 -1.14
CA HIS A 78 5.85 -17.43 0.00
C HIS A 78 5.22 -18.58 0.79
N TRP A 79 3.89 -18.58 0.90
CA TRP A 79 3.15 -19.48 1.80
C TRP A 79 2.07 -20.30 1.09
N GLY A 80 1.80 -20.02 -0.19
CA GLY A 80 0.95 -20.86 -1.01
C GLY A 80 1.63 -22.21 -1.23
N GLU A 81 1.03 -23.29 -0.72
CA GLU A 81 1.44 -24.63 -1.12
C GLU A 81 1.35 -24.71 -2.65
N LYS A 82 2.46 -25.02 -3.32
CA LYS A 82 2.44 -25.38 -4.74
C LYS A 82 1.40 -26.48 -4.91
N GLN A 83 0.26 -26.14 -5.52
CA GLN A 83 -0.72 -27.13 -5.95
C GLN A 83 -0.08 -28.09 -6.96
#